data_AF-A0A800BVD1-F1
#
_entry.id   AF-A0A800BVD1-F1
#
_cell.length_a   1.000
_cell.length_b   1.000
_cell.length_c   1.000
_cell.angle_alpha   90.00
_cell.angle_beta   90.00
_cell.angle_gamma   90.00
#
_symmetry.space_group_name_H-M   'P 1'
#
loop_
_entity.id
_entity.type
_entity.pdbx_description
1 polymer ?
#
loop_
_entity_poly.entity_id
_entity_poly.type
_entity_poly.pdbx_seq_one_letter_code
_entity_poly.pdbx_strand_id
1 'polypeptide(L)'
;EHSGYSVWLQQPGKGALTYRFSPDEITEELFTAVGWLEQTGKQKLYSPFVAVKNPGGQVWRFPAPPQMIKVVPLPVYLPANIVVGKLHWQISSLPSIWPRSDLLTLPLRLGGPNINPAWLPAIDQHLPPTKGVRWLVASRQVQNQWQGGQLISQVRLDQPVQFQGWGRIELPPLSVRYFDPDTRRLEEATLTLPAVVVLPAWLIRTGQLLIALVGLATALMILYGLWWLLWYGWLWRQRRQTPAQLWAAMGAFIRWTRFKSPPASLTPNQWLDTLPRLLRPHWRETVEHLNRALFSSHPSCGE
;
A
#
# COMPACT_ATOMS: atom_id res chain seq x y z
N GLU A 1 -21.91 -32.61 7.62
CA GLU A 1 -23.01 -33.54 7.92
C GLU A 1 -23.64 -34.02 6.62
N HIS A 2 -23.67 -35.33 6.42
CA HIS A 2 -24.10 -35.96 5.17
C HIS A 2 -25.63 -35.94 5.06
N SER A 3 -26.16 -34.97 4.31
CA SER A 3 -27.58 -34.85 4.00
C SER A 3 -28.14 -36.05 3.18
N GLY A 4 -27.31 -37.03 2.82
CA GLY A 4 -27.69 -38.19 2.01
C GLY A 4 -28.01 -37.86 0.55
N TYR A 5 -27.88 -36.59 0.15
CA TYR A 5 -28.01 -36.15 -1.23
C TYR A 5 -26.67 -36.30 -1.96
N SER A 6 -26.74 -36.71 -3.23
CA SER A 6 -25.59 -36.64 -4.14
C SER A 6 -25.95 -35.81 -5.36
N VAL A 7 -25.05 -34.91 -5.75
CA VAL A 7 -25.23 -33.99 -6.88
C VAL A 7 -24.18 -34.29 -7.93
N TRP A 8 -24.58 -34.30 -9.20
CA TRP A 8 -23.65 -34.45 -10.33
C TRP A 8 -24.18 -33.75 -11.57
N LEU A 9 -23.29 -33.51 -12.53
CA LEU A 9 -23.61 -32.90 -13.81
C LEU A 9 -23.67 -34.03 -14.84
N GLN A 10 -24.74 -34.02 -15.63
CA GLN A 10 -25.00 -35.02 -16.65
C GLN A 10 -25.19 -34.30 -17.99
N GLN A 11 -24.41 -34.65 -19.00
CA GLN A 11 -24.64 -34.15 -20.35
C GLN A 11 -25.78 -34.89 -21.06
N PRO A 12 -26.63 -34.17 -21.83
CA PRO A 12 -27.58 -34.80 -22.73
C PRO A 12 -26.90 -35.41 -23.96
N GLY A 13 -27.06 -36.72 -24.20
CA GLY A 13 -26.60 -37.37 -25.44
C GLY A 13 -26.15 -38.83 -25.30
N LYS A 14 -25.84 -39.47 -26.44
CA LYS A 14 -25.20 -40.80 -26.49
C LYS A 14 -23.74 -40.67 -26.06
N GLY A 15 -23.40 -41.18 -24.88
CA GLY A 15 -22.06 -41.04 -24.27
C GLY A 15 -22.02 -40.15 -23.03
N ALA A 16 -23.15 -40.00 -22.31
CA ALA A 16 -23.29 -39.12 -21.15
C ALA A 16 -22.13 -39.23 -20.15
N LEU A 17 -21.22 -38.25 -20.20
CA LEU A 17 -20.21 -38.06 -19.17
C LEU A 17 -20.92 -37.60 -17.90
N THR A 18 -20.63 -38.29 -16.81
CA THR A 18 -21.23 -38.03 -15.49
C THR A 18 -20.14 -37.53 -14.58
N TYR A 19 -20.19 -36.25 -14.21
CA TYR A 19 -19.21 -35.62 -13.34
C TYR A 19 -19.83 -35.42 -11.96
N ARG A 20 -19.38 -36.20 -10.98
CA ARG A 20 -19.72 -35.96 -9.57
C ARG A 20 -18.82 -34.87 -9.03
N PHE A 21 -19.40 -33.85 -8.42
CA PHE A 21 -18.66 -32.76 -7.77
C PHE A 21 -19.29 -32.48 -6.41
N SER A 22 -18.47 -32.10 -5.44
CA SER A 22 -18.97 -31.38 -4.27
C SER A 22 -19.50 -30.02 -4.72
N PRO A 23 -20.58 -29.45 -4.15
CA PRO A 23 -21.06 -28.10 -4.47
C PRO A 23 -19.96 -27.02 -4.44
N ASP A 24 -18.90 -27.26 -3.67
CA ASP A 24 -17.75 -26.38 -3.49
C ASP A 24 -16.66 -26.56 -4.57
N GLU A 25 -16.80 -27.52 -5.50
CA GLU A 25 -15.80 -27.95 -6.49
C GLU A 25 -16.29 -27.81 -7.94
N ILE A 26 -16.98 -26.73 -8.28
CA ILE A 26 -17.27 -26.42 -9.69
C ILE A 26 -15.95 -25.97 -10.37
N THR A 27 -15.21 -26.94 -10.92
CA THR A 27 -13.92 -26.74 -11.60
C THR A 27 -14.06 -26.53 -13.11
N GLU A 28 -13.00 -26.02 -13.75
CA GLU A 28 -12.94 -25.77 -15.20
C GLU A 28 -13.25 -27.01 -16.07
N GLU A 29 -12.97 -28.22 -15.57
CA GLU A 29 -13.17 -29.47 -16.30
C GLU A 29 -14.63 -29.67 -16.74
N LEU A 30 -15.58 -29.17 -15.94
CA LEU A 30 -17.02 -29.19 -16.23
C LEU A 30 -17.40 -28.33 -17.45
N PHE A 31 -16.62 -27.28 -17.74
CA PHE A 31 -16.86 -26.42 -18.90
C PHE A 31 -16.25 -26.99 -20.18
N THR A 32 -15.08 -27.62 -20.11
CA THR A 32 -14.50 -28.37 -21.25
C THR A 32 -15.36 -29.56 -21.70
N ALA A 33 -16.22 -30.08 -20.82
CA ALA A 33 -17.18 -31.12 -21.19
C ALA A 33 -18.23 -30.60 -22.19
N VAL A 34 -18.59 -29.31 -22.15
CA VAL A 34 -19.52 -28.69 -23.10
C VAL A 34 -18.81 -28.65 -24.47
N GLY A 35 -19.06 -29.67 -25.27
CA GLY A 35 -18.24 -30.05 -26.42
C GLY A 35 -17.85 -28.93 -27.38
N TRP A 36 -16.75 -29.16 -28.10
CA TRP A 36 -16.24 -28.27 -29.12
C TRP A 36 -17.30 -27.97 -30.17
N LEU A 37 -17.48 -26.69 -30.48
CA LEU A 37 -18.42 -26.25 -31.51
C LEU A 37 -17.74 -26.39 -32.86
N GLU A 38 -17.97 -27.52 -33.52
CA GLU A 38 -17.24 -27.89 -34.75
C GLU A 38 -17.75 -27.17 -36.01
N GLN A 39 -18.97 -26.63 -35.99
CA GLN A 39 -19.63 -26.06 -37.17
C GLN A 39 -19.87 -24.55 -37.05
N THR A 40 -19.59 -23.81 -38.11
CA THR A 40 -19.94 -22.39 -38.19
C THR A 40 -21.45 -22.21 -38.32
N GLY A 41 -22.03 -21.18 -37.69
CA GLY A 41 -23.45 -20.83 -37.83
C GLY A 41 -24.20 -20.77 -36.51
N LYS A 42 -25.54 -20.78 -36.58
CA LYS A 42 -26.38 -20.80 -35.37
C LYS A 42 -26.43 -22.23 -34.84
N GLN A 43 -25.91 -22.44 -33.65
CA GLN A 43 -25.96 -23.71 -32.96
C GLN A 43 -26.79 -23.61 -31.69
N LYS A 44 -27.40 -24.74 -31.32
CA LYS A 44 -28.17 -24.87 -30.09
C LYS A 44 -27.29 -25.54 -29.04
N LEU A 45 -26.87 -24.76 -28.06
CA LEU A 45 -26.07 -25.23 -26.94
C LEU A 45 -26.98 -25.80 -25.86
N TYR A 46 -26.83 -27.09 -25.58
CA TYR A 46 -27.54 -27.73 -24.49
C TYR A 46 -26.72 -27.60 -23.21
N SER A 47 -27.32 -27.00 -22.18
CA SER A 47 -26.70 -26.98 -20.86
C SER A 47 -26.60 -28.41 -20.30
N PRO A 48 -25.53 -28.76 -19.58
CA PRO A 48 -25.56 -29.93 -18.73
C PRO A 48 -26.69 -29.80 -17.70
N PHE A 49 -27.22 -30.94 -17.27
CA PHE A 49 -28.27 -31.00 -16.27
C PHE A 49 -27.65 -31.20 -14.89
N VAL A 50 -28.12 -30.44 -13.91
CA VAL A 50 -27.83 -30.75 -12.52
C VAL A 50 -28.75 -31.90 -12.11
N ALA A 51 -28.17 -33.04 -11.76
CA ALA A 51 -28.87 -34.19 -11.25
C ALA A 51 -28.66 -34.30 -9.74
N VAL A 52 -29.75 -34.43 -8.99
CA VAL A 52 -29.74 -34.56 -7.53
C VAL A 52 -30.41 -35.88 -7.18
N LYS A 53 -29.67 -36.78 -6.55
CA LYS A 53 -30.24 -38.01 -5.98
C LYS A 53 -30.56 -37.79 -4.52
N ASN A 54 -31.82 -38.00 -4.15
CA ASN A 54 -32.25 -37.93 -2.77
C ASN A 54 -31.87 -39.22 -1.99
N PRO A 55 -31.97 -39.23 -0.66
CA PRO A 55 -31.67 -40.41 0.15
C PRO A 55 -32.53 -41.63 -0.21
N GLY A 56 -33.77 -41.42 -0.70
CA GLY A 56 -34.66 -42.47 -1.20
C GLY A 56 -34.28 -43.04 -2.56
N GLY A 57 -33.19 -42.56 -3.18
CA GLY A 57 -32.66 -43.08 -4.44
C GLY A 57 -33.24 -42.45 -5.70
N GLN A 58 -34.23 -41.57 -5.60
CA GLN A 58 -34.83 -40.87 -6.73
C GLN A 58 -33.91 -39.77 -7.25
N VAL A 59 -33.76 -39.68 -8.57
CA VAL A 59 -32.92 -38.68 -9.23
C VAL A 59 -33.79 -37.58 -9.84
N TRP A 60 -33.67 -36.36 -9.34
CA TRP A 60 -34.26 -35.18 -9.93
C TRP A 60 -33.26 -34.53 -10.89
N ARG A 61 -33.74 -34.08 -12.05
CA ARG A 61 -32.92 -33.41 -13.06
C ARG A 61 -33.43 -31.99 -13.24
N PHE A 62 -32.52 -31.03 -13.19
CA PHE A 62 -32.80 -29.61 -13.38
C PHE A 62 -32.13 -29.15 -14.68
N PRO A 63 -32.82 -29.30 -15.83
CA PRO A 63 -32.29 -28.84 -17.09
C PRO A 63 -32.42 -27.33 -17.24
N ALA A 64 -31.36 -26.67 -17.72
CA ALA A 64 -31.49 -25.29 -18.20
C ALA A 64 -32.00 -25.30 -19.66
N PRO A 65 -32.80 -24.30 -20.07
CA PRO A 65 -33.24 -24.20 -21.44
C PRO A 65 -32.03 -24.06 -22.37
N PRO A 66 -32.06 -24.69 -23.56
CA PRO A 66 -30.97 -24.62 -24.52
C PRO A 66 -30.77 -23.18 -25.01
N GLN A 67 -29.52 -22.76 -25.11
CA GLN A 67 -29.16 -21.42 -25.58
C GLN A 67 -28.81 -21.44 -27.06
N MET A 68 -29.27 -20.44 -27.81
CA MET A 68 -28.86 -20.25 -29.19
C MET A 68 -27.58 -19.44 -29.24
N ILE A 69 -26.52 -20.01 -29.77
CA ILE A 69 -25.23 -19.35 -29.95
C ILE A 69 -24.89 -19.23 -31.43
N LYS A 70 -24.13 -18.20 -31.79
CA LYS A 70 -23.64 -17.99 -33.16
C LYS A 70 -22.14 -18.24 -33.19
N VAL A 71 -21.73 -19.32 -33.82
CA VAL A 71 -20.33 -19.71 -34.00
C VAL A 71 -19.81 -19.07 -35.26
N VAL A 72 -18.72 -18.31 -35.14
CA VAL A 72 -18.04 -17.64 -36.26
C VAL A 72 -16.68 -18.31 -36.43
N PRO A 73 -16.28 -18.68 -37.66
CA PRO A 73 -14.97 -19.28 -37.87
C PRO A 73 -13.86 -18.28 -37.55
N LEU A 74 -12.79 -18.78 -36.94
CA LEU A 74 -11.54 -18.03 -36.86
C LEU A 74 -10.92 -17.94 -38.26
N PRO A 75 -10.29 -16.80 -38.61
CA PRO A 75 -9.55 -16.69 -39.85
C PRO A 75 -8.42 -17.73 -39.95
N VAL A 76 -8.28 -18.35 -41.13
CA VAL A 76 -7.33 -19.44 -41.39
C VAL A 76 -5.86 -19.03 -41.20
N TYR A 77 -5.56 -17.73 -41.29
CA TYR A 77 -4.20 -17.20 -41.10
C TYR A 77 -3.80 -17.06 -39.62
N LEU A 78 -4.72 -17.27 -38.67
CA LEU A 78 -4.39 -17.19 -37.25
C LEU A 78 -3.62 -18.44 -36.80
N PRO A 79 -2.54 -18.28 -36.02
CA PRO A 79 -1.83 -19.43 -35.47
C PRO A 79 -2.71 -20.12 -34.41
N ALA A 80 -2.60 -21.44 -34.31
CA ALA A 80 -3.46 -22.26 -33.44
C ALA A 80 -3.33 -21.92 -31.95
N ASN A 81 -2.23 -21.29 -31.54
CA ASN A 81 -1.95 -20.90 -30.16
C ASN A 81 -2.29 -19.44 -29.85
N ILE A 82 -2.97 -18.70 -30.75
CA ILE A 82 -3.35 -17.32 -30.45
C ILE A 82 -4.51 -17.27 -29.45
N VAL A 83 -4.41 -16.35 -28.49
CA VAL A 83 -5.51 -16.05 -27.60
C VAL A 83 -6.63 -15.36 -28.38
N VAL A 84 -7.85 -15.83 -28.20
CA VAL A 84 -9.06 -15.22 -28.75
C VAL A 84 -9.81 -14.52 -27.63
N GLY A 85 -10.07 -13.22 -27.80
CA GLY A 85 -10.74 -12.38 -26.81
C GLY A 85 -9.93 -11.12 -26.46
N LYS A 86 -10.56 -10.17 -25.78
CA LYS A 86 -9.93 -8.89 -25.40
C LYS A 86 -9.06 -9.04 -24.16
N LEU A 87 -7.75 -8.92 -24.35
CA LEU A 87 -6.79 -8.94 -23.25
C LEU A 87 -6.55 -7.55 -22.66
N HIS A 88 -6.38 -7.51 -21.36
CA HIS A 88 -5.93 -6.34 -20.63
C HIS A 88 -4.82 -6.70 -19.66
N TRP A 89 -3.85 -5.81 -19.56
CA TRP A 89 -2.81 -5.86 -18.55
C TRP A 89 -3.21 -5.04 -17.33
N GLN A 90 -2.83 -5.55 -16.17
CA GLN A 90 -2.86 -4.80 -14.92
C GLN A 90 -1.55 -5.06 -14.17
N ILE A 91 -1.03 -4.02 -13.53
CA ILE A 91 0.15 -4.10 -12.69
C ILE A 91 -0.11 -3.34 -11.40
N SER A 92 0.38 -3.85 -10.27
CA SER A 92 0.33 -3.08 -9.03
C SER A 92 1.39 -1.97 -9.07
N SER A 93 1.23 -0.93 -8.26
CA SER A 93 2.21 0.15 -8.19
C SER A 93 3.60 -0.39 -7.86
N LEU A 94 4.58 0.08 -8.62
CA LEU A 94 5.98 -0.27 -8.42
C LEU A 94 6.68 0.85 -7.65
N PRO A 95 7.61 0.50 -6.74
CA PRO A 95 8.40 1.50 -6.05
C PRO A 95 9.36 2.19 -7.03
N SER A 96 9.45 3.51 -6.97
CA SER A 96 10.36 4.28 -7.82
C SER A 96 11.84 4.07 -7.47
N ILE A 97 12.13 3.66 -6.23
CA ILE A 97 13.48 3.43 -5.72
C ILE A 97 13.54 2.01 -5.16
N TRP A 98 14.58 1.25 -5.53
CA TRP A 98 14.79 -0.10 -5.02
C TRP A 98 16.26 -0.37 -4.67
N PRO A 99 16.55 -1.13 -3.60
CA PRO A 99 17.91 -1.56 -3.29
C PRO A 99 18.47 -2.52 -4.36
N ARG A 100 19.76 -2.34 -4.69
CA ARG A 100 20.52 -3.29 -5.49
C ARG A 100 20.55 -4.65 -4.80
N SER A 101 20.57 -5.73 -5.60
CA SER A 101 20.64 -7.14 -5.17
C SER A 101 19.45 -7.71 -4.41
N ASP A 102 18.53 -6.87 -3.92
CA ASP A 102 17.27 -7.32 -3.34
C ASP A 102 16.30 -7.74 -4.44
N LEU A 103 15.45 -8.71 -4.11
CA LEU A 103 14.47 -9.29 -5.03
C LEU A 103 13.19 -8.43 -5.04
N LEU A 104 12.89 -7.85 -6.19
CA LEU A 104 11.62 -7.18 -6.45
C LEU A 104 10.66 -8.17 -7.11
N THR A 105 9.51 -8.43 -6.50
CA THR A 105 8.45 -9.21 -7.14
C THR A 105 7.54 -8.28 -7.92
N LEU A 106 7.41 -8.49 -9.23
CA LEU A 106 6.48 -7.77 -10.09
C LEU A 106 5.13 -8.51 -10.14
N PRO A 107 4.07 -8.01 -9.49
CA PRO A 107 2.74 -8.60 -9.58
C PRO A 107 2.06 -8.17 -10.88
N LEU A 108 2.15 -9.02 -11.89
CA LEU A 108 1.56 -8.83 -13.21
C LEU A 108 0.24 -9.59 -13.28
N ARG A 109 -0.74 -9.00 -13.96
CA ARG A 109 -2.05 -9.61 -14.20
C ARG A 109 -2.38 -9.46 -15.68
N LEU A 110 -2.62 -10.57 -16.35
CA LEU A 110 -3.11 -10.62 -17.73
C LEU A 110 -4.44 -11.35 -17.72
N GLY A 111 -5.48 -10.73 -18.26
CA GLY A 111 -6.79 -11.35 -18.28
C GLY A 111 -7.75 -10.69 -19.24
N GLY A 112 -8.97 -11.20 -19.25
CA GLY A 112 -10.05 -10.70 -20.09
C GLY A 112 -11.36 -11.45 -19.87
N PRO A 113 -12.48 -10.86 -20.33
CA PRO A 113 -13.77 -11.52 -20.28
C PRO A 113 -13.86 -12.64 -21.33
N ASN A 114 -14.42 -13.78 -20.92
CA ASN A 114 -14.71 -14.97 -21.70
C ASN A 114 -13.49 -15.56 -22.42
N ILE A 115 -12.31 -15.48 -21.79
CA ILE A 115 -11.06 -16.05 -22.31
C ILE A 115 -10.79 -17.37 -21.60
N ASN A 116 -10.42 -18.41 -22.34
CA ASN A 116 -9.94 -19.64 -21.72
C ASN A 116 -8.53 -19.39 -21.12
N PRO A 117 -8.32 -19.53 -19.80
CA PRO A 117 -7.03 -19.24 -19.21
C PRO A 117 -5.93 -20.23 -19.60
N ALA A 118 -6.28 -21.44 -20.06
CA ALA A 118 -5.33 -22.40 -20.62
C ALA A 118 -4.68 -21.90 -21.91
N TRP A 119 -5.33 -20.98 -22.63
CA TRP A 119 -4.79 -20.37 -23.84
C TRP A 119 -3.93 -19.14 -23.56
N LEU A 120 -3.97 -18.59 -22.34
CA LEU A 120 -3.13 -17.45 -21.98
C LEU A 120 -1.64 -17.83 -22.07
N PRO A 121 -0.82 -17.04 -22.79
CA PRO A 121 0.56 -17.38 -23.07
C PRO A 121 1.40 -17.40 -21.78
N ALA A 122 2.45 -18.21 -21.79
CA ALA A 122 3.47 -18.23 -20.74
C ALA A 122 4.40 -17.01 -20.89
N ILE A 123 3.95 -15.86 -20.38
CA ILE A 123 4.66 -14.56 -20.48
C ILE A 123 6.11 -14.65 -19.97
N ASP A 124 6.33 -15.45 -18.92
CA ASP A 124 7.63 -15.67 -18.29
C ASP A 124 8.69 -16.21 -19.27
N GLN A 125 8.27 -16.95 -20.31
CA GLN A 125 9.16 -17.50 -21.33
C GLN A 125 9.57 -16.46 -22.39
N HIS A 126 8.87 -15.32 -22.46
CA HIS A 126 9.07 -14.29 -23.47
C HIS A 126 9.72 -13.01 -22.92
N LEU A 127 10.20 -13.03 -21.68
CA LEU A 127 10.88 -11.88 -21.08
C LEU A 127 12.23 -11.64 -21.78
N PRO A 128 12.44 -10.47 -22.40
CA PRO A 128 13.69 -10.22 -23.10
C PRO A 128 14.85 -10.07 -22.09
N PRO A 129 16.06 -10.50 -22.46
CA PRO A 129 17.24 -10.28 -21.64
C PRO A 129 17.50 -8.77 -21.52
N THR A 130 17.47 -8.25 -20.30
CA THR A 130 17.67 -6.82 -20.02
C THR A 130 18.98 -6.62 -19.27
N LYS A 131 19.84 -5.74 -19.77
CA LYS A 131 21.14 -5.46 -19.15
C LYS A 131 20.96 -4.99 -17.70
N GLY A 132 21.63 -5.65 -16.77
CA GLY A 132 21.56 -5.29 -15.34
C GLY A 132 20.31 -5.79 -14.62
N VAL A 133 19.49 -6.62 -15.27
CA VAL A 133 18.29 -7.23 -14.70
C VAL A 133 18.40 -8.75 -14.86
N ARG A 134 18.19 -9.47 -13.76
CA ARG A 134 18.09 -10.92 -13.75
C ARG A 134 16.64 -11.30 -13.46
N TRP A 135 15.99 -11.88 -14.45
CA TRP A 135 14.68 -12.50 -14.31
C TRP A 135 14.83 -13.85 -13.61
N LEU A 136 14.03 -14.09 -12.57
CA LEU A 136 13.97 -15.34 -11.84
C LEU A 136 12.69 -16.10 -12.21
N VAL A 137 12.53 -17.34 -11.72
CA VAL A 137 11.36 -18.18 -12.06
C VAL A 137 10.08 -17.54 -11.52
N ALA A 138 9.11 -17.32 -12.40
CA ALA A 138 7.82 -16.73 -12.03
C ALA A 138 6.91 -17.73 -11.32
N SER A 139 6.06 -17.23 -10.42
CA SER A 139 4.91 -17.97 -9.92
C SER A 139 3.68 -17.62 -10.73
N ARG A 140 2.95 -18.63 -11.22
CA ARG A 140 1.74 -18.47 -12.02
C ARG A 140 0.54 -18.98 -11.25
N GLN A 141 -0.50 -18.14 -11.17
CA GLN A 141 -1.80 -18.52 -10.60
C GLN A 141 -2.89 -18.14 -11.59
N VAL A 142 -3.73 -19.11 -11.94
CA VAL A 142 -4.93 -18.89 -12.74
C VAL A 142 -6.09 -18.62 -11.80
N GLN A 143 -6.85 -17.57 -12.08
CA GLN A 143 -8.06 -17.21 -11.36
C GLN A 143 -9.19 -16.98 -12.35
N ASN A 144 -10.31 -17.62 -12.09
CA ASN A 144 -11.54 -17.44 -12.85
C ASN A 144 -12.61 -16.93 -11.91
N GLN A 145 -13.29 -15.85 -12.30
CA GLN A 145 -14.36 -15.27 -11.52
C GLN A 145 -15.54 -14.96 -12.43
N TRP A 146 -16.73 -15.43 -12.06
CA TRP A 146 -17.96 -15.00 -12.70
C TRP A 146 -18.35 -13.61 -12.20
N GLN A 147 -18.44 -12.63 -13.10
CA GLN A 147 -18.86 -11.27 -12.78
C GLN A 147 -19.78 -10.74 -13.89
N GLY A 148 -20.97 -10.28 -13.52
CA GLY A 148 -21.90 -9.67 -14.47
C GLY A 148 -22.35 -10.59 -15.62
N GLY A 149 -22.42 -11.91 -15.39
CA GLY A 149 -22.78 -12.89 -16.41
C GLY A 149 -21.66 -13.20 -17.42
N GLN A 150 -20.44 -12.71 -17.17
CA GLN A 150 -19.25 -13.04 -17.94
C GLN A 150 -18.26 -13.81 -17.07
N LEU A 151 -17.53 -14.73 -17.67
CA LEU A 151 -16.41 -15.39 -17.03
C LEU A 151 -15.18 -14.48 -17.17
N ILE A 152 -14.70 -13.87 -16.10
CA ILE A 152 -13.45 -13.13 -16.12
C ILE A 152 -12.33 -14.11 -15.78
N SER A 153 -11.46 -14.34 -16.75
CA SER A 153 -10.29 -15.19 -16.58
C SER A 153 -9.05 -14.34 -16.50
N GLN A 154 -8.24 -14.58 -15.47
CA GLN A 154 -7.06 -13.79 -15.17
C GLN A 154 -5.91 -14.70 -14.76
N VAL A 155 -4.76 -14.50 -15.36
CA VAL A 155 -3.49 -15.06 -14.90
C VAL A 155 -2.79 -13.99 -14.07
N ARG A 156 -2.56 -14.32 -12.80
CA ARG A 156 -1.64 -13.59 -11.94
C ARG A 156 -0.26 -14.21 -12.07
N LEU A 157 0.71 -13.37 -12.42
CA LEU A 157 2.11 -13.72 -12.57
C LEU A 157 2.91 -12.90 -11.57
N ASP A 158 3.46 -13.54 -10.55
CA ASP A 158 4.39 -12.90 -9.64
C ASP A 158 5.80 -13.17 -10.16
N GLN A 159 6.38 -12.19 -10.87
CA GLN A 159 7.66 -12.30 -11.56
C GLN A 159 8.79 -11.74 -10.67
N PRO A 160 9.63 -12.58 -10.05
CA PRO A 160 10.77 -12.11 -9.27
C PRO A 160 11.87 -11.57 -10.18
N VAL A 161 12.42 -10.42 -9.80
CA VAL A 161 13.44 -9.67 -10.54
C VAL A 161 14.54 -9.25 -9.58
N GLN A 162 15.79 -9.46 -9.98
CA GLN A 162 16.96 -9.01 -9.25
C GLN A 162 17.76 -8.01 -10.09
N PHE A 163 18.00 -6.81 -9.54
CA PHE A 163 18.80 -5.80 -10.20
C PHE A 163 20.29 -5.96 -9.88
N GLN A 164 21.09 -6.15 -10.92
CA GLN A 164 22.55 -6.33 -10.82
C GLN A 164 23.30 -5.00 -10.93
N GLY A 165 22.72 -4.02 -11.63
CA GLY A 165 23.26 -2.67 -11.81
C GLY A 165 22.82 -1.66 -10.74
N TRP A 166 23.30 -0.43 -10.86
CA TRP A 166 22.84 0.74 -10.12
C TRP A 166 22.52 1.87 -11.11
N GLY A 167 21.64 2.79 -10.73
CA GLY A 167 21.12 3.86 -11.58
C GLY A 167 19.66 3.62 -12.01
N ARG A 168 19.19 4.41 -12.98
CA ARG A 168 17.85 4.27 -13.54
C ARG A 168 17.81 3.09 -14.51
N ILE A 169 17.02 2.08 -14.21
CA ILE A 169 16.84 0.89 -15.03
C ILE A 169 15.44 0.92 -15.64
N GLU A 170 15.39 0.89 -16.97
CA GLU A 170 14.14 0.82 -17.72
C GLU A 170 13.80 -0.65 -17.96
N LEU A 171 12.65 -1.06 -17.45
CA LEU A 171 12.14 -2.41 -17.68
C LEU A 171 11.54 -2.48 -19.09
N PRO A 172 11.78 -3.57 -19.83
CA PRO A 172 11.26 -3.71 -21.20
C PRO A 172 9.73 -3.73 -21.17
N PRO A 173 9.06 -3.16 -22.18
CA PRO A 173 7.62 -3.32 -22.31
C PRO A 173 7.28 -4.79 -22.51
N LEU A 174 6.18 -5.24 -21.92
CA LEU A 174 5.65 -6.59 -22.14
C LEU A 174 4.54 -6.50 -23.16
N SER A 175 4.61 -7.29 -24.23
CA SER A 175 3.58 -7.29 -25.24
C SER A 175 3.08 -8.70 -25.52
N VAL A 176 1.76 -8.82 -25.68
CA VAL A 176 1.08 -10.08 -26.02
C VAL A 176 0.09 -9.81 -27.13
N ARG A 177 0.18 -10.61 -28.18
CA ARG A 177 -0.73 -10.56 -29.32
C ARG A 177 -1.98 -11.39 -29.04
N TYR A 178 -3.14 -10.85 -29.41
CA TYR A 178 -4.43 -11.53 -29.30
C TYR A 178 -5.29 -11.23 -30.53
N PHE A 179 -6.30 -12.06 -30.77
CA PHE A 179 -7.31 -11.80 -31.77
C PHE A 179 -8.55 -11.22 -31.07
N ASP A 180 -8.90 -9.99 -31.42
CA ASP A 180 -10.13 -9.36 -30.93
C ASP A 180 -11.32 -9.82 -31.81
N PRO A 181 -12.28 -10.57 -31.24
CA PRO A 181 -13.46 -11.04 -32.00
C PRO A 181 -14.38 -9.91 -32.45
N ASP A 182 -14.38 -8.76 -31.75
CA ASP A 182 -15.24 -7.61 -32.07
C ASP A 182 -14.68 -6.83 -33.26
N THR A 183 -13.38 -6.53 -33.25
CA THR A 183 -12.72 -5.80 -34.36
C THR A 183 -12.30 -6.73 -35.51
N ARG A 184 -12.26 -8.05 -35.25
CA ARG A 184 -11.77 -9.12 -36.15
C ARG A 184 -10.33 -8.90 -36.60
N ARG A 185 -9.52 -8.30 -35.74
CA ARG A 185 -8.12 -7.98 -36.02
C ARG A 185 -7.22 -8.57 -34.97
N LEU A 186 -5.97 -8.77 -35.36
CA LEU A 186 -4.91 -9.13 -34.45
C LEU A 186 -4.42 -7.83 -33.81
N GLU A 187 -4.53 -7.77 -32.48
CA GLU A 187 -4.15 -6.63 -31.67
C GLU A 187 -3.02 -7.02 -30.71
N GLU A 188 -2.36 -6.02 -30.13
CA GLU A 188 -1.23 -6.22 -29.23
C GLU A 188 -1.49 -5.49 -27.92
N ALA A 189 -1.69 -6.26 -26.85
CA ALA A 189 -1.80 -5.74 -25.50
C ALA A 189 -0.38 -5.46 -24.99
N THR A 190 -0.02 -4.18 -24.89
CA THR A 190 1.30 -3.75 -24.42
C THR A 190 1.20 -3.14 -23.03
N LEU A 191 2.05 -3.61 -22.11
CA LEU A 191 2.24 -3.07 -20.78
C LEU A 191 3.60 -2.37 -20.70
N THR A 192 3.56 -1.05 -20.57
CA THR A 192 4.77 -0.25 -20.31
C THR A 192 5.08 -0.30 -18.83
N LEU A 193 6.26 -0.82 -18.49
CA LEU A 193 6.74 -0.87 -17.11
C LEU A 193 7.43 0.45 -16.74
N PRO A 194 7.19 1.02 -15.54
CA PRO A 194 7.88 2.21 -15.10
C PRO A 194 9.37 1.93 -14.86
N ALA A 195 10.19 2.95 -15.07
CA ALA A 195 11.60 2.90 -14.73
C ALA A 195 11.80 2.82 -13.22
N VAL A 196 12.76 2.01 -12.76
CA VAL A 196 13.10 1.85 -11.35
C VAL A 196 14.50 2.40 -11.12
N VAL A 197 14.65 3.25 -10.10
CA VAL A 197 15.96 3.77 -9.68
C VAL A 197 16.57 2.78 -8.68
N VAL A 198 17.62 2.10 -9.10
CA VAL A 198 18.30 1.10 -8.28
C VAL A 198 19.51 1.72 -7.61
N LEU A 199 19.54 1.71 -6.28
CA LEU A 199 20.62 2.29 -5.49
C LEU A 199 21.25 1.22 -4.58
N PRO A 200 22.55 1.33 -4.24
CA PRO A 200 23.12 0.52 -3.19
C PRO A 200 22.32 0.66 -1.87
N ALA A 201 22.10 -0.44 -1.16
CA ALA A 201 21.30 -0.43 0.08
C ALA A 201 21.85 0.56 1.13
N TRP A 202 23.18 0.74 1.19
CA TRP A 202 23.81 1.72 2.08
C TRP A 202 23.38 3.15 1.77
N LEU A 203 23.22 3.51 0.49
CA LEU A 203 22.86 4.86 0.06
C LEU A 203 21.42 5.20 0.45
N ILE A 204 20.52 4.23 0.32
CA ILE A 204 19.12 4.35 0.77
C ILE A 204 19.08 4.56 2.29
N ARG A 205 19.82 3.75 3.06
CA ARG A 205 19.90 3.87 4.52
C ARG A 205 20.50 5.19 4.97
N THR A 206 21.58 5.66 4.33
CA THR A 206 22.17 6.97 4.65
C THR A 206 21.21 8.11 4.32
N GLY A 207 20.47 8.02 3.21
CA GLY A 207 19.46 9.02 2.86
C GLY A 207 18.32 9.07 3.88
N GLN A 208 17.81 7.91 4.29
CA GLN A 208 16.79 7.80 5.34
C GLN A 208 17.29 8.38 6.68
N LEU A 209 18.53 8.08 7.07
CA LEU A 209 19.14 8.60 8.28
C LEU A 209 19.31 10.13 8.23
N LEU A 210 19.74 10.68 7.10
CA LEU A 210 19.84 12.13 6.92
C LEU A 210 18.47 12.82 7.01
N ILE A 211 17.44 12.26 6.36
CA ILE A 211 16.06 12.77 6.46
C ILE A 211 15.57 12.72 7.91
N ALA A 212 15.83 11.63 8.63
CA ALA A 212 15.46 11.49 10.03
C ALA A 212 16.18 12.53 10.93
N LEU A 213 17.48 12.76 10.70
CA LEU A 213 18.24 13.79 11.43
C LEU A 213 17.72 15.20 11.17
N VAL A 214 17.40 15.53 9.91
CA VAL A 214 16.79 16.81 9.56
C VAL A 214 15.42 16.96 10.21
N GLY A 215 14.59 15.91 10.18
CA GLY A 215 13.29 15.88 10.85
C GLY A 215 13.39 16.05 12.37
N LEU A 216 14.42 15.46 12.99
CA LEU A 216 14.68 15.63 14.42
C LEU A 216 15.14 17.05 14.75
N ALA A 217 16.04 17.61 13.95
CA ALA A 217 16.52 18.97 14.13
C ALA A 217 15.39 19.99 14.00
N THR A 218 14.51 19.83 13.00
CA THR A 218 13.34 20.71 12.83
C THR A 218 12.36 20.59 14.00
N ALA A 219 12.10 19.37 14.49
CA ALA A 219 11.25 19.16 15.67
C ALA A 219 11.84 19.81 16.94
N LEU A 220 13.14 19.66 17.19
CA LEU A 220 13.82 20.29 18.32
C LEU A 220 13.79 21.82 18.22
N MET A 221 13.96 22.37 17.02
CA MET A 221 13.88 23.81 16.79
C MET A 221 12.47 24.36 17.08
N ILE A 222 11.42 23.64 16.68
CA ILE A 222 10.03 23.98 16.99
C ILE A 222 9.78 23.93 18.51
N LEU A 223 10.22 22.87 19.18
CA LEU A 223 10.09 22.72 20.63
C LEU A 223 10.83 23.83 21.39
N TYR A 224 12.05 24.15 20.95
CA TYR A 224 12.84 25.24 21.51
C TYR A 224 12.13 26.59 21.32
N GLY A 225 11.58 26.85 20.12
CA GLY A 225 10.81 28.06 19.84
C GLY A 225 9.54 28.19 20.68
N LEU A 226 8.80 27.08 20.86
CA LEU A 226 7.62 27.04 21.74
C LEU A 226 8.00 27.29 23.20
N TRP A 227 9.05 26.64 23.69
CA TRP A 227 9.57 26.86 25.04
C TRP A 227 9.98 28.32 25.25
N TRP A 228 10.66 28.92 24.28
CA TRP A 228 11.05 30.33 24.28
C TRP A 228 9.82 31.27 24.32
N LEU A 229 8.81 31.03 23.50
CA LEU A 229 7.56 31.81 23.50
C LEU A 229 6.83 31.73 24.83
N LEU A 230 6.74 30.53 25.42
CA LEU A 230 6.14 30.34 26.75
C LEU A 230 6.94 31.07 27.84
N TRP A 231 8.27 30.96 27.78
CA TRP A 231 9.17 31.65 28.70
C TRP A 231 9.04 33.17 28.61
N TYR A 232 9.05 33.73 27.40
CA TYR A 232 8.83 35.16 27.18
C TYR A 232 7.43 35.57 27.65
N GLY A 233 6.39 34.82 27.28
CA GLY A 233 5.02 35.09 27.74
C GLY A 233 4.92 35.11 29.27
N TRP A 234 5.62 34.21 29.95
CA TRP A 234 5.73 34.20 31.40
C TRP A 234 6.45 35.44 31.95
N LEU A 235 7.60 35.83 31.38
CA LEU A 235 8.31 37.06 31.75
C LEU A 235 7.47 38.33 31.54
N TRP A 236 6.75 38.41 30.42
CA TRP A 236 5.85 39.52 30.12
C TRP A 236 4.67 39.59 31.09
N ARG A 237 4.11 38.46 31.53
CA ARG A 237 3.10 38.42 32.59
C ARG A 237 3.67 38.91 33.93
N GLN A 238 4.91 38.51 34.27
CA GLN A 238 5.57 38.98 35.49
C GLN A 238 5.79 40.51 35.46
N ARG A 239 6.18 41.10 34.33
CA ARG A 239 6.32 42.57 34.19
C ARG A 239 5.03 43.36 34.37
N ARG A 240 3.86 42.74 34.24
CA ARG A 240 2.54 43.38 34.45
C ARG A 240 1.99 43.21 35.87
N GLN A 241 2.65 42.42 36.72
CA GLN A 241 2.24 42.25 38.11
C GLN A 241 2.79 43.38 38.97
N THR A 242 2.03 43.81 39.97
CA THR A 242 2.47 44.82 40.94
C THR A 242 3.74 44.34 41.67
N PRO A 243 4.64 45.25 42.09
CA PRO A 243 5.93 44.90 42.69
C PRO A 243 5.82 43.88 43.85
N ALA A 244 4.73 43.93 44.61
CA ALA A 244 4.43 43.01 45.71
C ALA A 244 4.17 41.56 45.25
N GLN A 245 3.48 41.37 44.12
CA GLN A 245 3.22 40.03 43.56
C GLN A 245 4.48 39.42 42.96
N LEU A 246 5.31 40.25 42.34
CA LEU A 246 6.62 39.89 41.79
C LEU A 246 7.55 39.38 42.90
N TRP A 247 7.55 40.04 44.06
CA TRP A 247 8.31 39.62 45.25
C TRP A 247 7.83 38.28 45.83
N ALA A 248 6.50 38.06 45.90
CA ALA A 248 5.94 36.79 46.35
C ALA A 248 6.29 35.61 45.44
N ALA A 249 6.26 35.82 44.11
CA ALA A 249 6.64 34.83 43.12
C ALA A 249 8.14 34.50 43.16
N MET A 250 9.00 35.51 43.31
CA MET A 250 10.44 35.32 43.51
C MET A 250 10.73 34.53 44.79
N GLY A 251 10.05 34.86 45.90
CA GLY A 251 10.16 34.12 47.16
C GLY A 251 9.71 32.65 47.06
N ALA A 252 8.71 32.34 46.22
CA ALA A 252 8.30 30.96 45.94
C ALA A 252 9.34 30.20 45.11
N PHE A 253 9.91 30.82 44.08
CA PHE A 253 10.98 30.24 43.26
C PHE A 253 12.28 29.99 44.07
N ILE A 254 12.64 30.89 44.99
CA ILE A 254 13.79 30.73 45.88
C ILE A 254 13.58 29.55 46.84
N ARG A 255 12.38 29.40 47.40
CA ARG A 255 12.02 28.23 48.24
C ARG A 255 12.07 26.92 47.46
N TRP A 256 11.66 26.95 46.19
CA TRP A 256 11.68 25.78 45.32
C TRP A 256 13.10 25.40 44.85
N THR A 257 13.95 26.37 44.51
CA THR A 257 15.33 26.11 44.03
C THR A 257 16.33 25.84 45.15
N ARG A 258 16.09 26.32 46.37
CA ARG A 258 16.90 26.00 47.56
C ARG A 258 16.16 25.05 48.48
N PHE A 259 16.26 23.77 48.17
CA PHE A 259 15.54 22.69 48.86
C PHE A 259 15.91 22.45 50.34
N LYS A 260 16.82 23.22 50.97
CA LYS A 260 17.35 22.82 52.30
C LYS A 260 17.56 23.86 53.40
N SER A 261 17.41 25.17 53.20
CA SER A 261 17.34 26.15 54.31
C SER A 261 16.96 27.55 53.80
N PRO A 262 15.94 28.22 54.35
CA PRO A 262 15.70 29.63 54.06
C PRO A 262 16.81 30.46 54.74
N PRO A 263 17.60 31.28 54.01
CA PRO A 263 18.51 32.21 54.67
C PRO A 263 17.71 33.29 55.41
N ALA A 264 18.29 33.83 56.49
CA ALA A 264 17.82 35.05 57.15
C ALA A 264 17.57 36.16 56.12
N SER A 265 16.58 37.02 56.37
CA SER A 265 16.09 38.07 55.47
C SER A 265 17.21 38.81 54.74
N LEU A 266 17.48 38.43 53.48
CA LEU A 266 18.46 39.09 52.62
C LEU A 266 17.81 40.30 51.96
N THR A 267 18.54 41.41 51.92
CA THR A 267 18.12 42.58 51.12
C THR A 267 18.15 42.24 49.62
N PRO A 268 17.37 42.94 48.76
CA PRO A 268 17.33 42.65 47.33
C PRO A 268 18.70 42.64 46.64
N ASN A 269 19.64 43.49 47.09
CA ASN A 269 21.00 43.53 46.57
C ASN A 269 21.84 42.31 47.00
N GLN A 270 21.74 41.90 48.27
CA GLN A 270 22.41 40.69 48.75
C GLN A 270 21.88 39.44 48.05
N TRP A 271 20.59 39.41 47.69
CA TRP A 271 20.03 38.34 46.88
C TRP A 271 20.64 38.30 45.46
N LEU A 272 20.75 39.45 44.79
CA LEU A 272 21.34 39.57 43.46
C LEU A 272 22.77 39.00 43.41
N ASP A 273 23.54 39.22 44.48
CA ASP A 273 24.92 38.72 44.58
C ASP A 273 25.01 37.19 44.73
N THR A 274 23.95 36.55 45.23
CA THR A 274 23.90 35.08 45.34
C THR A 274 23.54 34.38 44.02
N LEU A 275 23.13 35.11 42.98
CA LEU A 275 22.84 34.52 41.67
C LEU A 275 24.13 34.20 40.88
N PRO A 276 24.10 33.15 40.03
CA PRO A 276 25.16 32.88 39.07
C PRO A 276 25.48 34.12 38.22
N ARG A 277 26.77 34.37 37.96
CA ARG A 277 27.23 35.59 37.24
C ARG A 277 26.49 35.83 35.92
N LEU A 278 26.11 34.78 35.20
CA LEU A 278 25.40 34.86 33.93
C LEU A 278 23.98 35.45 34.04
N LEU A 279 23.31 35.32 35.19
CA LEU A 279 21.94 35.78 35.39
C LEU A 279 21.85 37.18 36.00
N ARG A 280 22.93 37.65 36.67
CA ARG A 280 22.93 38.96 37.35
C ARG A 280 22.57 40.16 36.45
N PRO A 281 23.07 40.27 35.21
CA PRO A 281 22.78 41.44 34.38
C PRO A 281 21.28 41.60 34.08
N HIS A 282 20.56 40.49 33.91
CA HIS A 282 19.14 40.50 33.59
C HIS A 282 18.25 40.89 34.77
N TRP A 283 18.70 40.61 36.00
CA TRP A 283 17.95 40.91 37.22
C TRP A 283 18.35 42.23 37.87
N ARG A 284 19.50 42.80 37.54
CA ARG A 284 20.01 44.05 38.15
C ARG A 284 19.01 45.20 38.04
N GLU A 285 18.48 45.44 36.85
CA GLU A 285 17.53 46.54 36.61
C GLU A 285 16.21 46.35 37.38
N THR A 286 15.74 45.10 37.48
CA THR A 286 14.50 44.77 38.23
C THR A 286 14.70 44.93 39.73
N VAL A 287 15.86 44.50 40.25
CA VAL A 287 16.23 44.68 41.66
C VAL A 287 16.37 46.17 42.01
N GLU A 288 17.01 46.96 41.15
CA GLU A 288 17.09 48.42 41.36
C GLU A 288 15.72 49.10 41.35
N HIS A 289 14.83 48.70 40.46
CA HIS A 289 13.46 49.24 40.41
C HIS A 289 12.66 48.86 41.66
N LEU A 290 12.78 47.61 42.14
CA LEU A 290 12.19 47.15 43.40
C LEU A 290 12.74 47.92 44.59
N ASN A 291 14.06 48.13 44.64
CA ASN A 291 14.71 48.85 45.72
C ASN A 291 14.24 50.32 45.77
N ARG A 292 14.13 50.95 44.60
CA ARG A 292 13.53 52.29 44.50
C ARG A 292 12.07 52.28 44.96
N ALA A 293 11.23 51.41 44.42
CA ALA A 293 9.79 51.42 44.71
C ALA A 293 9.45 51.07 46.17
N LEU A 294 10.22 50.19 46.82
CA LEU A 294 9.96 49.75 48.20
C LEU A 294 10.54 50.69 49.25
N PHE A 295 11.66 51.37 48.95
CA PHE A 295 12.38 52.18 49.94
C PHE A 295 12.33 53.69 49.66
N SER A 296 11.79 54.16 48.53
CA SER A 296 11.66 55.61 48.25
C SER A 296 10.58 56.32 49.09
N SER A 297 9.66 55.59 49.73
CA SER A 297 8.61 56.18 50.58
C SER A 297 9.05 56.49 52.01
N HIS A 298 10.27 56.10 52.40
CA HIS A 298 10.87 56.46 53.68
C HIS A 298 12.19 57.21 53.45
N PRO A 299 12.16 58.52 53.18
CA PRO A 299 13.38 59.32 53.17
C PRO A 299 13.93 59.33 54.59
N SER A 300 15.06 58.66 54.79
CA SER A 300 15.98 58.82 55.91
C SER A 300 15.32 59.00 57.29
N CYS A 301 15.11 57.89 58.02
CA CYS A 301 15.49 57.93 59.43
C CYS A 301 17.02 57.93 59.43
N GLY A 302 17.60 59.13 59.28
CA GLY A 302 18.98 59.37 59.67
C GLY A 302 19.09 59.14 61.17
N GLU A 303 20.16 58.45 61.55
CA GLU A 303 20.75 58.24 62.88
C GLU A 303 19.86 58.38 64.12
#